data_AF-A0A258PZH5-F1
#
_entry.id   AF-A0A258PZH5-F1
#
_cell.length_a   1.000
_cell.length_b   1.000
_cell.length_c   1.000
_cell.angle_alpha   90.00
_cell.angle_beta   90.00
_cell.angle_gamma   90.00
#
_symmetry.space_group_name_H-M   'P 1'
#
loop_
_entity.id
_entity.type
_entity.pdbx_description
1 polymer ?
#
loop_
_entity_poly.entity_id
_entity_poly.type
_entity_poly.pdbx_seq_one_letter_code
_entity_poly.pdbx_strand_id
1 'polypeptide(L)'
;MRPNTDFFRTLHQVIVQYHLPIQPLFDLLDAFSQDVVKTRYANFAEVLDYCERSANPVGNILLHLYGYATPEHLKKSNAICTALQLINFYQDIAIDFDKNEGKRRIYLCQDELLAAGIDETSIAQKKVNAKWQAFMQMNLTRAMHLLQQGKPLGKVLPGRLGFELRMIVAGGERVIQKLHACKGDIFYRRPQLNAGDWVIILLKALFQR
;
A
#
# COMPACT_ATOMS: atom_id res chain seq x y z
N MET A 1 -13.84 27.50 -8.75
CA MET A 1 -14.04 28.08 -7.40
C MET A 1 -12.86 27.66 -6.55
N ARG A 2 -12.10 28.58 -5.95
CA ARG A 2 -11.04 28.20 -5.00
C ARG A 2 -11.73 27.78 -3.70
N PRO A 3 -11.51 26.56 -3.17
CA PRO A 3 -12.13 26.17 -1.92
C PRO A 3 -11.57 27.06 -0.79
N ASN A 4 -12.46 27.75 -0.06
CA ASN A 4 -12.10 28.78 0.94
C ASN A 4 -12.41 28.33 2.38
N THR A 5 -12.34 27.03 2.64
CA THR A 5 -12.47 26.51 4.01
C THR A 5 -11.16 26.72 4.78
N ASP A 6 -11.23 26.71 6.11
CA ASP A 6 -10.04 26.82 6.97
C ASP A 6 -8.98 25.78 6.63
N PHE A 7 -9.41 24.55 6.32
CA PHE A 7 -8.52 23.47 5.88
C PHE A 7 -7.66 23.88 4.67
N PHE A 8 -8.28 24.40 3.60
CA PHE A 8 -7.55 24.76 2.39
C PHE A 8 -6.69 26.02 2.56
N ARG A 9 -7.07 26.92 3.47
CA ARG A 9 -6.22 28.06 3.85
C ARG A 9 -4.95 27.61 4.56
N THR A 10 -5.08 26.72 5.55
CA THR A 10 -3.92 26.12 6.25
C THR A 10 -3.05 25.30 5.29
N LEU A 11 -3.67 24.47 4.44
CA LEU A 11 -2.94 23.68 3.45
C LEU A 11 -2.16 24.58 2.48
N HIS A 12 -2.74 25.68 2.02
CA HIS A 12 -2.04 26.64 1.18
C HIS A 12 -0.81 27.24 1.87
N GLN A 13 -0.92 27.63 3.14
CA GLN A 13 0.21 28.13 3.92
C GLN A 13 1.34 27.09 4.00
N VAL A 14 1.00 25.82 4.25
CA VAL A 14 1.98 24.71 4.30
C VAL A 14 2.63 24.49 2.93
N ILE A 15 1.85 24.50 1.84
CA ILE A 15 2.39 24.35 0.47
C ILE A 15 3.41 25.43 0.17
N VAL A 16 3.10 26.70 0.50
CA VAL A 16 3.99 27.83 0.27
C VAL A 16 5.23 27.74 1.16
N GLN A 17 5.07 27.48 2.46
CA GLN A 17 6.18 27.42 3.42
C GLN A 17 7.20 26.33 3.06
N TYR A 18 6.73 25.15 2.67
CA TYR A 18 7.58 23.98 2.40
C TYR A 18 7.83 23.73 0.92
N HIS A 19 7.39 24.64 0.03
CA HIS A 19 7.52 24.52 -1.43
C HIS A 19 7.04 23.16 -1.95
N LEU A 20 5.91 22.68 -1.41
CA LEU A 20 5.40 21.36 -1.76
C LEU A 20 4.91 21.35 -3.21
N PRO A 21 5.24 20.32 -4.01
CA PRO A 21 4.62 20.16 -5.32
C PRO A 21 3.12 19.93 -5.14
N ILE A 22 2.32 20.61 -5.95
CA ILE A 22 0.85 20.49 -5.88
C ILE A 22 0.38 19.19 -6.56
N GLN A 23 1.12 18.68 -7.55
CA GLN A 23 0.73 17.50 -8.32
C GLN A 23 0.37 16.28 -7.47
N PRO A 24 1.17 15.86 -6.46
CA PRO A 24 0.80 14.78 -5.55
C PRO A 24 -0.58 14.92 -4.88
N LEU A 25 -1.02 16.15 -4.58
CA LEU A 25 -2.35 16.37 -3.99
C LEU A 25 -3.46 16.15 -5.02
N PHE A 26 -3.24 16.55 -6.28
CA PHE A 26 -4.18 16.27 -7.36
C PHE A 26 -4.24 14.79 -7.71
N ASP A 27 -3.10 14.10 -7.69
CA ASP A 27 -3.04 12.66 -7.94
C ASP A 27 -3.93 11.90 -6.93
N LEU A 28 -3.91 12.29 -5.65
CA LEU A 28 -4.81 11.72 -4.63
C LEU A 28 -6.29 11.98 -4.94
N LEU A 29 -6.65 13.18 -5.39
CA LEU A 29 -8.03 13.50 -5.78
C LEU A 29 -8.47 12.71 -7.02
N ASP A 30 -7.56 12.47 -7.96
CA ASP A 30 -7.80 11.68 -9.14
C ASP A 30 -8.02 10.19 -8.78
N ALA A 31 -7.21 9.64 -7.88
CA ALA A 31 -7.42 8.29 -7.34
C ALA A 31 -8.78 8.14 -6.63
N PHE A 32 -9.20 9.13 -5.83
CA PHE A 32 -10.52 9.13 -5.21
C PHE A 32 -11.65 9.16 -6.25
N SER A 33 -11.47 9.91 -7.34
CA SER A 33 -12.44 9.96 -8.44
C SER A 33 -12.53 8.61 -9.16
N GLN A 34 -11.39 7.95 -9.39
CA GLN A 34 -11.33 6.60 -9.96
C GLN A 34 -12.04 5.56 -9.08
N ASP A 35 -11.86 5.61 -7.75
CA ASP A 35 -12.47 4.66 -6.83
C ASP A 35 -14.00 4.61 -6.91
N VAL A 36 -14.64 5.72 -7.29
CA VAL A 36 -16.11 5.78 -7.44
C VAL A 36 -16.61 4.89 -8.59
N VAL A 37 -15.79 4.72 -9.64
CA VAL A 37 -16.22 4.11 -10.90
C VAL A 37 -15.53 2.78 -11.21
N LYS A 38 -14.23 2.63 -10.91
CA LYS A 38 -13.45 1.45 -11.28
C LYS A 38 -13.46 0.40 -10.18
N THR A 39 -13.82 -0.83 -10.54
CA THR A 39 -13.91 -1.96 -9.60
C THR A 39 -13.04 -3.16 -9.97
N ARG A 40 -12.49 -3.21 -11.18
CA ARG A 40 -11.64 -4.30 -11.69
C ARG A 40 -10.40 -3.73 -12.35
N TYR A 41 -9.30 -4.47 -12.23
CA TYR A 41 -7.99 -4.10 -12.76
C TYR A 41 -7.50 -5.20 -13.70
N ALA A 42 -7.36 -4.88 -14.99
CA ALA A 42 -7.10 -5.86 -16.02
C ALA A 42 -5.78 -6.60 -15.81
N ASN A 43 -4.75 -5.88 -15.36
CA ASN A 43 -3.39 -6.38 -15.19
C ASN A 43 -2.65 -5.57 -14.10
N PHE A 44 -1.43 -6.01 -13.78
CA PHE A 44 -0.62 -5.36 -12.74
C PHE A 44 -0.21 -3.93 -13.07
N ALA A 45 -0.10 -3.55 -14.35
CA ALA A 45 0.22 -2.17 -14.73
C ALA A 45 -0.91 -1.21 -14.32
N GLU A 46 -2.17 -1.60 -14.45
CA GLU A 46 -3.29 -0.78 -13.96
C GLU A 46 -3.31 -0.66 -12.44
N VAL A 47 -2.90 -1.71 -11.72
CA VAL A 47 -2.78 -1.67 -10.25
C VAL A 47 -1.66 -0.71 -9.84
N LEU A 48 -0.53 -0.72 -10.54
CA LEU A 48 0.57 0.22 -10.31
C LEU A 48 0.18 1.66 -10.62
N ASP A 49 -0.48 1.91 -11.74
CA ASP A 49 -1.00 3.23 -12.11
C ASP A 49 -1.96 3.79 -11.05
N TYR A 50 -2.78 2.92 -10.44
CA TYR A 50 -3.60 3.33 -9.30
C TYR A 50 -2.75 3.62 -8.06
N CYS A 51 -1.73 2.82 -7.73
CA CYS A 51 -0.82 3.09 -6.61
C CYS A 51 0.00 4.38 -6.80
N GLU A 52 0.37 4.72 -8.04
CA GLU A 52 1.05 5.96 -8.39
C GLU A 52 0.25 7.20 -8.02
N ARG A 53 -1.08 7.09 -7.99
CA ARG A 53 -1.98 8.18 -7.63
C ARG A 53 -2.58 8.08 -6.23
N SER A 54 -2.76 6.87 -5.70
CA SER A 54 -3.46 6.63 -4.42
C SER A 54 -2.53 6.53 -3.20
N ALA A 55 -1.27 6.12 -3.39
CA ALA A 55 -0.36 5.80 -2.28
C ALA A 55 0.99 6.52 -2.38
N ASN A 56 1.63 6.46 -3.55
CA ASN A 56 2.94 7.08 -3.80
C ASN A 56 2.98 8.59 -3.48
N PRO A 57 1.91 9.38 -3.76
CA PRO A 57 1.92 10.81 -3.48
C PRO A 57 2.13 11.15 -2.00
N VAL A 58 1.64 10.31 -1.07
CA VAL A 58 1.78 10.53 0.37
C VAL A 58 3.26 10.53 0.78
N GLY A 59 4.02 9.53 0.34
CA GLY A 59 5.45 9.45 0.63
C GLY A 59 6.23 10.59 0.00
N ASN A 60 5.85 11.01 -1.22
CA ASN A 60 6.47 12.15 -1.90
C ASN A 60 6.24 13.46 -1.14
N ILE A 61 5.01 13.73 -0.69
CA ILE A 61 4.69 14.91 0.13
C ILE A 61 5.52 14.92 1.40
N LEU A 62 5.64 13.78 2.11
CA LEU A 62 6.45 13.68 3.32
C LEU A 62 7.93 13.97 3.04
N LEU A 63 8.51 13.39 1.98
CA LEU A 63 9.90 13.66 1.62
C LEU A 63 10.15 15.13 1.25
N HIS A 64 9.20 15.79 0.59
CA HIS A 64 9.28 17.23 0.32
C HIS A 64 9.21 18.03 1.61
N LEU A 65 8.28 17.69 2.51
CA LEU A 65 8.10 18.36 3.81
C LEU A 65 9.37 18.33 4.66
N TYR A 66 10.11 17.22 4.62
CA TYR A 66 11.36 17.05 5.37
C TYR A 66 12.63 17.44 4.59
N GLY A 67 12.52 17.89 3.34
CA GLY A 67 13.67 18.29 2.52
C GLY A 67 14.55 17.14 2.01
N TYR A 68 14.00 15.93 1.88
CA TYR A 68 14.70 14.72 1.40
C TYR A 68 14.19 14.21 0.04
N ALA A 69 13.47 15.01 -0.74
CA ALA A 69 12.87 14.61 -2.01
C ALA A 69 13.87 14.57 -3.19
N THR A 70 14.94 13.79 -3.09
CA THR A 70 15.80 13.49 -4.25
C THR A 70 15.12 12.45 -5.16
N PRO A 71 15.42 12.39 -6.47
CA PRO A 71 14.84 11.38 -7.36
C PRO A 71 15.05 9.94 -6.86
N GLU A 72 16.19 9.65 -6.24
CA GLU A 72 16.47 8.34 -5.65
C GLU A 72 15.58 8.05 -4.44
N HIS A 73 15.41 9.03 -3.54
CA HIS A 73 14.57 8.87 -2.36
C HIS A 73 13.10 8.71 -2.73
N LEU A 74 12.61 9.49 -3.70
CA LEU A 74 11.25 9.39 -4.22
C LEU A 74 11.01 7.98 -4.80
N LYS A 75 11.94 7.44 -5.59
CA LYS A 75 11.83 6.07 -6.12
C LYS A 75 11.71 5.02 -5.00
N LYS A 76 12.54 5.13 -3.95
CA LYS A 76 12.48 4.20 -2.80
C LYS A 76 11.19 4.37 -1.99
N SER A 77 10.73 5.61 -1.81
CA SER A 77 9.48 5.92 -1.13
C SER A 77 8.29 5.35 -1.89
N ASN A 78 8.23 5.54 -3.21
CA ASN A 78 7.20 4.96 -4.08
C ASN A 78 7.17 3.43 -3.97
N ALA A 79 8.34 2.77 -3.93
CA ALA A 79 8.39 1.32 -3.73
C ALA A 79 7.78 0.89 -2.38
N ILE A 80 8.05 1.61 -1.29
CA ILE A 80 7.44 1.35 0.03
C ILE A 80 5.93 1.60 -0.02
N CYS A 81 5.49 2.76 -0.51
CA CYS A 81 4.08 3.15 -0.58
C CYS A 81 3.27 2.15 -1.42
N THR A 82 3.76 1.80 -2.60
CA THR A 82 3.13 0.79 -3.47
C THR A 82 3.07 -0.56 -2.75
N ALA A 83 4.14 -1.00 -2.10
CA ALA A 83 4.12 -2.28 -1.40
C ALA A 83 3.09 -2.32 -0.25
N LEU A 84 3.02 -1.25 0.55
CA LEU A 84 2.04 -1.14 1.63
C LEU A 84 0.60 -1.13 1.09
N GLN A 85 0.38 -0.46 -0.04
CA GLN A 85 -0.93 -0.45 -0.69
C GLN A 85 -1.34 -1.82 -1.22
N LEU A 86 -0.40 -2.56 -1.82
CA LEU A 86 -0.64 -3.96 -2.22
C LEU A 86 -0.96 -4.85 -1.01
N ILE A 87 -0.22 -4.68 0.10
CA ILE A 87 -0.49 -5.42 1.34
C ILE A 87 -1.91 -5.13 1.84
N ASN A 88 -2.34 -3.87 1.82
CA ASN A 88 -3.71 -3.48 2.19
C ASN A 88 -4.74 -4.20 1.30
N PHE A 89 -4.55 -4.16 -0.02
CA PHE A 89 -5.44 -4.87 -0.95
C PHE A 89 -5.55 -6.36 -0.63
N TYR A 90 -4.42 -7.01 -0.32
CA TYR A 90 -4.40 -8.43 -0.01
C TYR A 90 -5.10 -8.76 1.32
N GLN A 91 -4.94 -7.93 2.35
CA GLN A 91 -5.62 -8.12 3.63
C GLN A 91 -7.12 -7.88 3.54
N ASP A 92 -7.54 -7.00 2.64
CA ASP A 92 -8.91 -6.49 2.59
C ASP A 92 -9.74 -7.05 1.43
N ILE A 93 -9.24 -8.04 0.70
CA ILE A 93 -9.97 -8.72 -0.40
C ILE A 93 -11.42 -9.04 0.00
N ALA A 94 -11.64 -9.69 1.15
CA ALA A 94 -12.99 -10.06 1.60
C ALA A 94 -13.85 -8.83 1.91
N ILE A 95 -13.24 -7.82 2.55
CA ILE A 95 -13.91 -6.59 2.94
C ILE A 95 -14.31 -5.79 1.69
N ASP A 96 -13.41 -5.62 0.72
CA ASP A 96 -13.65 -4.84 -0.49
C ASP A 96 -14.59 -5.55 -1.48
N PHE A 97 -14.64 -6.88 -1.42
CA PHE A 97 -15.64 -7.66 -2.14
C PHE A 97 -17.05 -7.47 -1.56
N ASP A 98 -17.19 -7.39 -0.22
CA ASP A 98 -18.48 -7.31 0.48
C ASP A 98 -18.96 -5.86 0.74
N LYS A 99 -18.06 -4.86 0.79
CA LYS A 99 -18.29 -3.48 1.29
C LYS A 99 -19.36 -2.67 0.58
N ASN A 100 -19.48 -2.81 -0.73
CA ASN A 100 -20.31 -1.92 -1.52
C ASN A 100 -21.54 -2.68 -1.98
N GLU A 101 -22.69 -2.40 -1.36
CA GLU A 101 -24.01 -2.85 -1.81
C GLU A 101 -24.16 -2.55 -3.32
N GLY A 102 -23.95 -3.58 -4.16
CA GLY A 102 -24.00 -3.48 -5.62
C GLY A 102 -22.68 -3.17 -6.37
N LYS A 103 -21.55 -2.90 -5.71
CA LYS A 103 -20.24 -2.62 -6.37
C LYS A 103 -19.04 -3.35 -5.74
N ARG A 104 -19.05 -4.69 -5.75
CA ARG A 104 -17.91 -5.51 -5.30
C ARG A 104 -16.61 -5.01 -5.95
N ARG A 105 -15.55 -4.74 -5.19
CA ARG A 105 -14.24 -4.33 -5.72
C ARG A 105 -13.24 -5.47 -5.62
N ILE A 106 -12.39 -5.59 -6.64
CA ILE A 106 -11.30 -6.57 -6.69
C ILE A 106 -10.08 -5.84 -7.26
N TYR A 107 -9.12 -5.53 -6.39
CA TYR A 107 -7.83 -4.93 -6.79
C TYR A 107 -6.84 -5.96 -7.34
N LEU A 108 -7.15 -7.24 -7.24
CA LEU A 108 -6.35 -8.32 -7.83
C LEU A 108 -6.41 -8.26 -9.36
N CYS A 109 -5.26 -8.49 -10.00
CA CYS A 109 -5.13 -8.50 -11.45
C CYS A 109 -6.02 -9.60 -12.06
N GLN A 110 -6.90 -9.22 -12.99
CA GLN A 110 -7.85 -10.16 -13.59
C GLN A 110 -7.17 -11.20 -14.49
N ASP A 111 -6.13 -10.81 -15.21
CA ASP A 111 -5.30 -11.70 -16.02
C ASP A 111 -4.59 -12.78 -15.16
N GLU A 112 -4.04 -12.39 -14.01
CA GLU A 112 -3.36 -13.31 -13.09
C GLU A 112 -4.33 -14.25 -12.37
N LEU A 113 -5.52 -13.76 -12.01
CA LEU A 113 -6.60 -14.60 -11.48
C LEU A 113 -7.02 -15.66 -12.51
N LEU A 114 -7.25 -15.23 -13.75
CA LEU A 114 -7.60 -16.13 -14.86
C LEU A 114 -6.51 -17.17 -15.11
N ALA A 115 -5.24 -16.76 -15.14
CA ALA A 115 -4.10 -17.65 -15.32
C ALA A 115 -3.96 -18.67 -14.18
N ALA A 116 -4.31 -18.29 -12.95
CA ALA A 116 -4.37 -19.20 -11.80
C ALA A 116 -5.62 -20.10 -11.79
N GLY A 117 -6.56 -19.89 -12.70
CA GLY A 117 -7.85 -20.57 -12.74
C GLY A 117 -8.72 -20.25 -11.51
N ILE A 118 -8.67 -18.99 -11.05
CA ILE A 118 -9.46 -18.43 -9.97
C ILE A 118 -10.43 -17.43 -10.60
N ASP A 119 -11.72 -17.60 -10.32
CA ASP A 119 -12.77 -16.70 -10.74
C ASP A 119 -13.37 -15.95 -9.54
N GLU A 120 -14.21 -14.97 -9.82
CA GLU A 120 -14.89 -14.20 -8.76
C GLU A 120 -15.81 -15.08 -7.89
N THR A 121 -16.33 -16.18 -8.43
CA THR A 121 -17.16 -17.11 -7.65
C THR A 121 -16.34 -17.80 -6.57
N SER A 122 -15.07 -18.09 -6.83
CA SER A 122 -14.14 -18.62 -5.84
C SER A 122 -13.90 -17.65 -4.69
N ILE A 123 -13.83 -16.34 -4.99
CA ILE A 123 -13.72 -15.28 -3.98
C ILE A 123 -15.04 -15.17 -3.19
N ALA A 124 -16.19 -15.16 -3.86
CA ALA A 124 -17.50 -15.11 -3.22
C ALA A 124 -17.75 -16.31 -2.28
N GLN A 125 -17.28 -17.49 -2.68
CA GLN A 125 -17.36 -18.73 -1.90
C GLN A 125 -16.23 -18.86 -0.88
N LYS A 126 -15.34 -17.87 -0.77
CA LYS A 126 -14.23 -17.83 0.19
C LYS A 126 -13.33 -19.08 0.08
N LYS A 127 -13.10 -19.57 -1.13
CA LYS A 127 -12.36 -20.81 -1.41
C LYS A 127 -10.85 -20.61 -1.25
N VAL A 128 -10.28 -21.23 -0.22
CA VAL A 128 -8.82 -21.24 0.04
C VAL A 128 -8.22 -22.60 -0.36
N ASN A 129 -8.05 -22.82 -1.66
CA ASN A 129 -7.44 -24.04 -2.21
C ASN A 129 -5.97 -23.83 -2.63
N ALA A 130 -5.32 -24.86 -3.16
CA ALA A 130 -3.91 -24.77 -3.59
C ALA A 130 -3.67 -23.69 -4.66
N LYS A 131 -4.62 -23.44 -5.57
CA LYS A 131 -4.53 -22.38 -6.59
C LYS A 131 -4.51 -21.01 -5.93
N TRP A 132 -5.43 -20.76 -4.99
CA TRP A 132 -5.46 -19.53 -4.20
C TRP A 132 -4.16 -19.31 -3.42
N GLN A 133 -3.66 -20.35 -2.75
CA GLN A 133 -2.44 -20.25 -1.96
C GLN A 133 -1.23 -19.88 -2.84
N ALA A 134 -1.09 -20.50 -4.01
CA ALA A 134 -0.04 -20.17 -4.97
C ALA A 134 -0.18 -18.74 -5.52
N PHE A 135 -1.40 -18.32 -5.86
CA PHE A 135 -1.69 -16.96 -6.32
C PHE A 135 -1.34 -15.91 -5.26
N MET A 136 -1.74 -16.13 -4.01
CA MET A 136 -1.41 -15.24 -2.90
C MET A 136 0.10 -15.23 -2.63
N GLN A 137 0.78 -16.38 -2.69
CA GLN A 137 2.22 -16.45 -2.50
C GLN A 137 2.97 -15.59 -3.52
N MET A 138 2.62 -15.68 -4.82
CA MET A 138 3.21 -14.85 -5.87
C MET A 138 3.04 -13.36 -5.57
N ASN A 139 1.82 -12.94 -5.22
CA ASN A 139 1.48 -11.54 -4.94
C ASN A 139 2.18 -11.00 -3.67
N LEU A 140 2.31 -11.83 -2.63
CA LEU A 140 3.04 -11.48 -1.41
C LEU A 140 4.55 -11.37 -1.66
N THR A 141 5.14 -12.24 -2.49
CA THR A 141 6.54 -12.14 -2.91
C THR A 141 6.78 -10.83 -3.66
N ARG A 142 5.85 -10.42 -4.53
CA ARG A 142 5.92 -9.13 -5.23
C ARG A 142 5.92 -7.94 -4.28
N ALA A 143 5.00 -7.90 -3.32
CA ALA A 143 4.97 -6.83 -2.31
C ALA A 143 6.23 -6.81 -1.42
N MET A 144 6.73 -7.99 -1.04
CA MET A 144 7.99 -8.11 -0.28
C MET A 144 9.17 -7.53 -1.08
N HIS A 145 9.27 -7.82 -2.37
CA HIS A 145 10.33 -7.31 -3.22
C HIS A 145 10.33 -5.77 -3.27
N LEU A 146 9.16 -5.15 -3.43
CA LEU A 146 9.00 -3.69 -3.41
C LEU A 146 9.38 -3.08 -2.05
N LEU A 147 8.99 -3.70 -0.93
CA LEU A 147 9.44 -3.28 0.40
C LEU A 147 10.97 -3.33 0.50
N GLN A 148 11.61 -4.41 0.03
CA GLN A 148 13.08 -4.51 0.08
C GLN A 148 13.77 -3.46 -0.81
N GLN A 149 13.20 -3.12 -1.96
CA GLN A 149 13.77 -2.06 -2.82
C GLN A 149 13.78 -0.70 -2.14
N GLY A 150 12.72 -0.35 -1.40
CA GLY A 150 12.62 0.93 -0.73
C GLY A 150 13.23 0.99 0.67
N LYS A 151 13.36 -0.16 1.35
CA LYS A 151 13.92 -0.30 2.70
C LYS A 151 15.21 0.47 2.99
N PRO A 152 16.20 0.58 2.07
CA PRO A 152 17.40 1.38 2.32
C PRO A 152 17.12 2.84 2.68
N LEU A 153 15.99 3.41 2.24
CA LEU A 153 15.60 4.79 2.56
C LEU A 153 15.49 5.04 4.07
N GLY A 154 15.04 4.05 4.85
CA GLY A 154 14.95 4.16 6.31
C GLY A 154 16.29 4.37 7.01
N LYS A 155 17.41 4.09 6.34
CA LYS A 155 18.76 4.34 6.85
C LYS A 155 19.32 5.68 6.41
N VAL A 156 18.88 6.16 5.24
CA VAL A 156 19.34 7.43 4.65
C VAL A 156 18.69 8.61 5.37
N LEU A 157 17.42 8.49 5.74
CA LEU A 157 16.70 9.53 6.48
C LEU A 157 17.18 9.57 7.95
N PRO A 158 17.50 10.76 8.50
CA PRO A 158 18.04 10.85 9.85
C PRO A 158 16.97 10.81 10.93
N GLY A 159 17.43 10.56 12.16
CA GLY A 159 16.67 10.76 13.39
C GLY A 159 15.32 10.03 13.39
N ARG A 160 14.28 10.75 13.83
CA ARG A 160 12.93 10.23 14.00
C ARG A 160 12.31 9.77 12.67
N LEU A 161 12.49 10.52 11.58
CA LEU A 161 11.90 10.19 10.28
C LEU A 161 12.41 8.83 9.76
N GLY A 162 13.73 8.61 9.80
CA GLY A 162 14.29 7.33 9.41
C GLY A 162 13.82 6.18 10.30
N PHE A 163 13.72 6.42 11.60
CA PHE A 163 13.21 5.41 12.54
C PHE A 163 11.74 5.03 12.27
N GLU A 164 10.86 6.02 12.09
CA GLU A 164 9.46 5.79 11.74
C GLU A 164 9.33 5.03 10.42
N LEU A 165 10.14 5.37 9.41
CA LEU A 165 10.15 4.64 8.14
C LEU A 165 10.62 3.18 8.31
N ARG A 166 11.63 2.91 9.14
CA ARG A 166 12.05 1.54 9.47
C ARG A 166 10.96 0.77 10.20
N MET A 167 10.21 1.41 11.10
CA MET A 167 9.04 0.82 11.76
C MET A 167 7.95 0.47 10.74
N ILE A 168 7.64 1.37 9.80
CA ILE A 168 6.66 1.14 8.73
C ILE A 168 7.07 -0.06 7.86
N VAL A 169 8.33 -0.11 7.41
CA VAL A 169 8.85 -1.22 6.61
C VAL A 169 8.81 -2.53 7.40
N ALA A 170 9.25 -2.52 8.66
CA ALA A 170 9.20 -3.70 9.53
C ALA A 170 7.76 -4.18 9.77
N GLY A 171 6.80 -3.26 9.90
CA GLY A 171 5.37 -3.55 9.99
C GLY A 171 4.84 -4.23 8.74
N GLY A 172 5.13 -3.68 7.55
CA GLY A 172 4.77 -4.29 6.27
C GLY A 172 5.37 -5.70 6.10
N GLU A 173 6.65 -5.87 6.42
CA GLU A 173 7.32 -7.18 6.41
C GLU A 173 6.63 -8.15 7.38
N ARG A 174 6.19 -7.68 8.56
CA ARG A 174 5.51 -8.50 9.55
C ARG A 174 4.12 -8.93 9.09
N VAL A 175 3.36 -8.05 8.45
CA VAL A 175 2.07 -8.38 7.87
C VAL A 175 2.22 -9.44 6.78
N ILE A 176 3.19 -9.29 5.88
CA ILE A 176 3.47 -10.30 4.84
C ILE A 176 3.81 -11.66 5.46
N GLN A 177 4.64 -11.69 6.52
CA GLN A 177 4.94 -12.93 7.23
C GLN A 177 3.68 -13.61 7.78
N LYS A 178 2.74 -12.85 8.35
CA LYS A 178 1.49 -13.40 8.88
C LYS A 178 0.56 -13.88 7.77
N LEU A 179 0.51 -13.17 6.63
CA LEU A 179 -0.22 -13.61 5.43
C LEU A 179 0.36 -14.91 4.88
N HIS A 180 1.68 -15.08 4.86
CA HIS A 180 2.30 -16.37 4.52
C HIS A 180 1.95 -17.46 5.54
N ALA A 181 1.96 -17.16 6.84
CA ALA A 181 1.65 -18.13 7.90
C ALA A 181 0.21 -18.67 7.82
N CYS A 182 -0.75 -17.85 7.37
CA CYS A 182 -2.11 -18.31 7.08
C CYS A 182 -2.29 -18.83 5.64
N LYS A 183 -1.21 -18.99 4.87
CA LYS A 183 -1.24 -19.38 3.45
C LYS A 183 -2.17 -18.51 2.60
N GLY A 184 -2.29 -17.22 2.92
CA GLY A 184 -3.18 -16.29 2.23
C GLY A 184 -4.67 -16.49 2.54
N ASP A 185 -5.03 -17.24 3.59
CA ASP A 185 -6.41 -17.28 4.11
C ASP A 185 -6.76 -15.95 4.77
N ILE A 186 -7.30 -15.03 3.97
CA ILE A 186 -7.78 -13.73 4.43
C ILE A 186 -9.28 -13.72 4.75
N PHE A 187 -10.00 -14.77 4.35
CA PHE A 187 -11.46 -14.85 4.47
C PHE A 187 -11.88 -15.26 5.87
N TYR A 188 -11.11 -16.15 6.50
CA TYR A 188 -11.38 -16.65 7.85
C TYR A 188 -10.31 -16.21 8.85
N ARG A 189 -9.13 -15.81 8.36
CA ARG A 189 -7.97 -15.51 9.20
C ARG A 189 -7.26 -14.23 8.78
N ARG A 190 -8.02 -13.13 8.62
CA ARG A 190 -7.45 -11.80 8.32
C ARG A 190 -6.36 -11.44 9.34
N PRO A 191 -5.07 -11.38 8.94
CA PRO A 191 -4.02 -11.13 9.90
C PRO A 191 -4.05 -9.71 10.44
N GLN A 192 -4.01 -9.57 11.76
CA GLN A 192 -3.83 -8.30 12.45
C GLN A 192 -2.54 -8.30 13.25
N LEU A 193 -1.91 -7.15 13.38
CA LEU A 193 -0.78 -6.96 14.28
C LEU A 193 -1.29 -6.96 15.72
N ASN A 194 -0.66 -7.76 16.58
CA ASN A 194 -0.93 -7.80 18.01
C ASN A 194 0.22 -7.17 18.81
N ALA A 195 0.08 -7.09 20.13
CA ALA A 195 1.10 -6.50 21.01
C ALA A 195 2.49 -7.13 20.86
N GLY A 196 2.57 -8.45 20.66
CA GLY A 196 3.85 -9.14 20.44
C GLY A 196 4.50 -8.79 19.10
N ASP A 197 3.70 -8.54 18.07
CA ASP A 197 4.21 -8.09 16.77
C ASP A 197 4.90 -6.73 16.88
N TRP A 198 4.39 -5.81 17.71
CA TRP A 198 5.00 -4.50 17.95
C TRP A 198 6.40 -4.59 18.57
N VAL A 199 6.64 -5.57 19.44
CA VAL A 199 7.98 -5.84 19.98
C VAL A 199 8.93 -6.28 18.86
N ILE A 200 8.49 -7.19 17.99
CA ILE A 200 9.29 -7.66 16.85
C ILE A 200 9.60 -6.51 15.89
N ILE A 201 8.60 -5.69 15.57
CA ILE A 201 8.75 -4.52 14.68
C ILE A 201 9.75 -3.53 15.29
N LEU A 202 9.62 -3.23 16.58
CA LEU A 202 10.51 -2.31 17.30
C LEU A 202 11.96 -2.80 17.28
N LEU A 203 12.20 -4.05 17.69
CA LEU A 203 13.53 -4.64 17.67
C LEU A 203 14.12 -4.61 16.25
N LYS A 204 13.31 -4.98 15.25
CA LYS A 204 13.74 -4.97 13.86
C LYS A 204 14.10 -3.56 13.38
N ALA A 205 13.32 -2.53 13.73
CA ALA A 205 13.60 -1.15 13.36
C ALA A 205 14.82 -0.54 14.07
N LEU A 206 15.12 -1.01 15.28
CA LEU A 206 16.32 -0.64 16.05
C LEU A 206 17.59 -1.30 15.51
N PHE A 207 17.52 -2.59 15.14
CA PHE A 207 18.68 -3.39 14.75
C PHE A 207 18.88 -3.53 13.23
N GLN A 208 17.93 -3.09 12.40
CA GLN A 208 18.17 -2.87 10.97
C GLN A 208 19.09 -1.65 10.79
N ARG A 209 20.38 -1.85 11.09
CA ARG A 209 21.48 -1.01 10.64
C ARG A 209 21.76 -1.25 9.17
#